data_AF-A0AAV7X143-F1
#
_entry.id   AF-A0AAV7X143-F1
#
_cell.length_a   1.000
_cell.length_b   1.000
_cell.length_c   1.000
_cell.angle_alpha   90.00
_cell.angle_beta   90.00
_cell.angle_gamma   90.00
#
_symmetry.space_group_name_H-M   'P 1'
#
loop_
_entity.id
_entity.type
_entity.pdbx_description
1 polymer ?
#
loop_
_entity_poly.entity_id
_entity_poly.type
_entity_poly.pdbx_seq_one_letter_code
_entity_poly.pdbx_strand_id
1 'polypeptide(L)'
;MAKLVKVFQTLRNNWKKTVFGTAAVTYGVNYGLDKYEHAQMMRAYCEVAREIGEAPLPVEARARHVTVILNPAANKRKAKKEFEEYCAPLLHLAGLSVNIILTGKEGQARSLMEKLEEATDAIVVAGGDGTLSEAVTGLLRREDGTQVAKKIPFGVLPLGKTNSVAKQLFSQSADDRIKHLAEATMAVIFEVTKPLDVIKFQVMPTESTEVAKPVYSLVGMEWGAFRDAHARREKYWYFGGLRGYASYLFTGLKDEKSGITWQVEANMEYTPPCEGCSNCYNQRYDLHPEIPQNKSWWSGFAKRTPGTFTPQVDYKGKLNEKCGKVEKLEVKTTDFSLLSSNVLNDHSKVPRLQVSYGPDQVTFNDFVQEGWRRENGVQPLRTNTLTTKDVKIWPLNNVSLGGSEAADNVAESSEEGAGAGAGGLQGPEKWISIDNEDYEVKAVQATLLPNIIKIFCSPQFQIN
;
A
#
# COMPACT_ATOMS: atom_id res chain seq x y z
N MET A 1 -57.83 -23.94 -3.81
CA MET A 1 -57.91 -23.41 -2.44
C MET A 1 -57.39 -24.38 -1.38
N ALA A 2 -57.95 -25.59 -1.21
CA ALA A 2 -57.55 -26.51 -0.13
C ALA A 2 -56.05 -26.91 -0.12
N LYS A 3 -55.41 -27.08 -1.28
CA LYS A 3 -53.97 -27.38 -1.37
C LYS A 3 -53.11 -26.20 -0.92
N LEU A 4 -53.48 -24.97 -1.27
CA LEU A 4 -52.77 -23.75 -0.84
C LEU A 4 -52.92 -23.54 0.67
N VAL A 5 -54.12 -23.75 1.22
CA VAL A 5 -54.37 -23.66 2.66
C VAL A 5 -53.51 -24.66 3.44
N LYS A 6 -53.40 -25.90 2.96
CA LYS A 6 -52.50 -26.92 3.55
C LYS A 6 -51.04 -26.47 3.50
N VAL A 7 -50.57 -25.93 2.39
CA VAL A 7 -49.19 -25.41 2.26
C VAL A 7 -48.93 -24.27 3.26
N PHE A 8 -49.83 -23.29 3.35
CA PHE A 8 -49.72 -22.20 4.32
C PHE A 8 -49.73 -22.69 5.77
N GLN A 9 -50.58 -23.66 6.11
CA GLN A 9 -50.59 -24.28 7.44
C GLN A 9 -49.28 -25.03 7.73
N THR A 10 -48.73 -25.77 6.76
CA THR A 10 -47.45 -26.47 6.91
C THR A 10 -46.28 -25.50 7.09
N LEU A 11 -46.25 -24.39 6.33
CA LEU A 11 -45.22 -23.35 6.43
C LEU A 11 -45.29 -22.63 7.78
N ARG A 12 -46.51 -22.31 8.26
CA ARG A 12 -46.74 -21.69 9.57
C ARG A 12 -46.33 -22.62 10.72
N ASN A 13 -46.71 -23.89 10.64
CA ASN A 13 -46.40 -24.87 11.68
C ASN A 13 -44.89 -25.19 11.76
N ASN A 14 -44.14 -24.98 10.67
CA ASN A 14 -42.69 -25.17 10.61
C ASN A 14 -41.93 -23.84 10.41
N TRP A 15 -42.39 -22.75 11.04
CA TRP A 15 -41.86 -21.40 10.78
C TRP A 15 -40.32 -21.30 10.84
N LYS A 16 -39.64 -21.99 11.77
CA LYS A 16 -38.16 -22.02 11.85
C LYS A 16 -37.51 -22.61 10.60
N LYS A 17 -38.06 -23.72 10.07
CA LYS A 17 -37.56 -24.39 8.86
C LYS A 17 -37.86 -23.54 7.62
N THR A 18 -39.05 -22.93 7.58
CA THR A 18 -39.45 -22.01 6.51
C THR A 18 -38.52 -20.80 6.43
N VAL A 19 -38.22 -20.17 7.57
CA VAL A 19 -37.29 -19.03 7.64
C VAL A 19 -35.89 -19.44 7.19
N PHE A 20 -35.36 -20.54 7.70
CA PHE A 20 -34.04 -21.05 7.28
C PHE A 20 -33.99 -21.37 5.79
N GLY A 21 -34.98 -22.09 5.27
CA GLY A 21 -35.08 -22.45 3.86
C GLY A 21 -35.18 -21.20 2.96
N THR A 22 -35.97 -20.21 3.36
CA THR A 22 -36.09 -18.94 2.63
C THR A 22 -34.75 -18.22 2.62
N ALA A 23 -34.08 -18.08 3.78
CA ALA A 23 -32.77 -17.43 3.87
C ALA A 23 -31.71 -18.13 3.01
N ALA A 24 -31.67 -19.47 3.03
CA ALA A 24 -30.73 -20.25 2.23
C ALA A 24 -30.99 -20.10 0.71
N VAL A 25 -32.26 -20.11 0.29
CA VAL A 25 -32.64 -19.89 -1.12
C VAL A 25 -32.30 -18.47 -1.55
N THR A 26 -32.65 -17.45 -0.78
CA THR A 26 -32.31 -16.05 -1.09
C THR A 26 -30.81 -15.86 -1.19
N TYR A 27 -30.03 -16.44 -0.26
CA TYR A 27 -28.57 -16.40 -0.33
C TYR A 27 -28.04 -17.09 -1.59
N GLY A 28 -28.54 -18.29 -1.92
CA GLY A 28 -28.12 -19.03 -3.10
C GLY A 28 -28.46 -18.33 -4.42
N VAL A 29 -29.64 -17.69 -4.50
CA VAL A 29 -30.06 -16.88 -5.65
C VAL A 29 -29.16 -15.65 -5.79
N ASN A 30 -28.93 -14.89 -4.72
CA ASN A 30 -28.04 -13.73 -4.76
C ASN A 30 -26.62 -14.13 -5.16
N TYR A 31 -26.06 -15.18 -4.57
CA TYR A 31 -24.74 -15.70 -4.94
C TYR A 31 -24.67 -16.10 -6.42
N GLY A 32 -25.73 -16.72 -6.95
CA GLY A 32 -25.84 -17.09 -8.36
C GLY A 32 -25.91 -15.89 -9.30
N LEU A 33 -26.69 -14.86 -8.91
CA LEU A 33 -26.80 -13.60 -9.64
C LEU A 33 -25.46 -12.88 -9.66
N ASP A 34 -24.81 -12.69 -8.50
CA ASP A 34 -23.49 -12.04 -8.41
C ASP A 34 -22.46 -12.76 -9.31
N LYS A 35 -22.43 -14.10 -9.25
CA LYS A 35 -21.52 -14.90 -10.08
C LYS A 35 -21.80 -14.72 -11.59
N TYR A 36 -23.06 -14.63 -11.97
CA TYR A 36 -23.45 -14.39 -13.36
C TYR A 36 -23.08 -12.97 -13.81
N GLU A 37 -23.34 -11.96 -12.98
CA GLU A 37 -22.99 -10.57 -13.24
C GLU A 37 -21.48 -10.38 -13.39
N HIS A 38 -20.67 -10.96 -12.49
CA HIS A 38 -19.22 -10.95 -12.61
C HIS A 38 -18.74 -11.61 -13.91
N ALA A 39 -19.35 -12.73 -14.32
CA ALA A 39 -18.98 -13.41 -15.57
C ALA A 39 -19.33 -12.56 -16.80
N GLN A 40 -20.48 -11.90 -16.82
CA GLN A 40 -20.87 -10.97 -17.90
C GLN A 40 -19.95 -9.74 -17.95
N MET A 41 -19.62 -9.18 -16.79
CA MET A 41 -18.69 -8.06 -16.69
C MET A 41 -17.30 -8.45 -17.22
N MET A 42 -16.76 -9.59 -16.77
CA MET A 42 -15.47 -10.08 -17.24
C MET A 42 -15.46 -10.38 -18.73
N ARG A 43 -16.57 -10.91 -19.27
CA ARG A 43 -16.73 -11.09 -20.71
C ARG A 43 -16.61 -9.76 -21.46
N ALA A 44 -17.27 -8.70 -20.99
CA ALA A 44 -17.17 -7.38 -21.61
C ALA A 44 -15.72 -6.85 -21.58
N TYR A 45 -15.00 -7.01 -20.47
CA TYR A 45 -13.58 -6.64 -20.39
C TYR A 45 -12.70 -7.47 -21.33
N CYS A 46 -12.95 -8.78 -21.45
CA CYS A 46 -12.24 -9.65 -22.39
C CYS A 46 -12.49 -9.27 -23.84
N GLU A 47 -13.72 -8.86 -24.19
CA GLU A 47 -14.06 -8.38 -25.54
C GLU A 47 -13.28 -7.11 -25.89
N VAL A 48 -13.19 -6.15 -24.96
CA VAL A 48 -12.37 -4.93 -25.12
C VAL A 48 -10.88 -5.26 -25.21
N ALA A 49 -10.36 -6.11 -24.32
CA ALA A 49 -8.95 -6.50 -24.34
C ALA A 49 -8.58 -7.22 -25.66
N ARG A 50 -9.46 -8.09 -26.16
CA ARG A 50 -9.29 -8.77 -27.45
C ARG A 50 -9.26 -7.77 -28.61
N GLU A 51 -10.17 -6.80 -28.64
CA GLU A 51 -10.19 -5.76 -29.69
C GLU A 51 -8.85 -5.00 -29.76
N ILE A 52 -8.25 -4.72 -28.59
CA ILE A 52 -6.91 -4.10 -28.50
C ILE A 52 -5.82 -5.06 -29.00
N GLY A 53 -5.87 -6.34 -28.63
CA GLY A 53 -4.88 -7.33 -29.03
C GLY A 53 -4.95 -7.75 -30.51
N GLU A 54 -6.11 -7.62 -31.15
CA GLU A 54 -6.30 -7.85 -32.60
C GLU A 54 -5.83 -6.66 -33.45
N ALA A 55 -5.48 -5.52 -32.83
CA ALA A 55 -4.97 -4.37 -33.55
C ALA A 55 -3.61 -4.69 -34.21
N PRO A 56 -3.41 -4.32 -35.49
CA PRO A 56 -2.17 -4.63 -36.19
C PRO A 56 -0.99 -3.85 -35.61
N LEU A 57 0.09 -4.57 -35.31
CA LEU A 57 1.40 -4.00 -35.02
C LEU A 57 2.22 -3.91 -36.31
N PRO A 58 3.03 -2.87 -36.47
CA PRO A 58 3.96 -2.84 -37.57
C PRO A 58 5.14 -3.72 -37.41
N VAL A 59 5.73 -3.93 -38.58
CA VAL A 59 6.86 -4.79 -38.83
C VAL A 59 8.04 -4.50 -37.90
N GLU A 60 8.26 -3.24 -37.53
CA GLU A 60 9.36 -2.83 -36.64
C GLU A 60 8.99 -2.85 -35.13
N ALA A 61 7.71 -2.94 -34.80
CA ALA A 61 7.25 -2.94 -33.42
C ALA A 61 7.17 -4.38 -32.89
N ARG A 62 7.70 -4.61 -31.67
CA ARG A 62 7.54 -5.88 -30.96
C ARG A 62 6.36 -5.81 -29.99
N ALA A 63 5.80 -6.97 -29.67
CA ALA A 63 4.87 -7.10 -28.56
C ALA A 63 5.51 -6.59 -27.26
N ARG A 64 4.72 -5.89 -26.45
CA ARG A 64 5.17 -5.34 -25.17
C ARG A 64 5.43 -6.48 -24.19
N HIS A 65 6.57 -6.41 -23.51
CA HIS A 65 6.95 -7.37 -22.49
C HIS A 65 6.61 -6.84 -21.09
N VAL A 66 5.77 -7.59 -20.37
CA VAL A 66 5.30 -7.24 -19.05
C VAL A 66 5.77 -8.30 -18.06
N THR A 67 6.52 -7.89 -17.05
CA THR A 67 6.91 -8.79 -15.95
C THR A 67 5.95 -8.62 -14.79
N VAL A 68 5.24 -9.70 -14.45
CA VAL A 68 4.30 -9.75 -13.34
C VAL A 68 4.99 -10.39 -12.13
N ILE A 69 5.14 -9.64 -11.04
CA ILE A 69 5.59 -10.16 -9.75
C ILE A 69 4.36 -10.48 -8.92
N LEU A 70 4.06 -11.76 -8.74
CA LEU A 70 2.87 -12.24 -8.07
C LEU A 70 3.23 -12.82 -6.69
N ASN A 71 2.58 -12.30 -5.64
CA ASN A 71 2.63 -12.88 -4.30
C ASN A 71 1.50 -13.90 -4.11
N PRO A 72 1.74 -15.21 -4.27
CA PRO A 72 0.71 -16.23 -4.15
C PRO A 72 0.17 -16.37 -2.73
N ALA A 73 0.93 -15.98 -1.71
CA ALA A 73 0.51 -16.06 -0.30
C ALA A 73 -0.46 -14.95 0.10
N ALA A 74 -0.57 -13.88 -0.70
CA ALA A 74 -1.46 -12.76 -0.45
C ALA A 74 -2.94 -13.19 -0.36
N ASN A 75 -3.70 -12.42 0.43
CA ASN A 75 -5.13 -12.62 0.70
C ASN A 75 -5.53 -14.08 1.01
N LYS A 76 -4.88 -14.69 2.02
CA LYS A 76 -5.16 -16.09 2.44
C LYS A 76 -4.96 -17.10 1.29
N ARG A 77 -3.88 -16.92 0.51
CA ARG A 77 -3.50 -17.78 -0.63
C ARG A 77 -4.48 -17.81 -1.80
N LYS A 78 -5.35 -16.79 -1.92
CA LYS A 78 -6.29 -16.67 -3.04
C LYS A 78 -5.73 -15.89 -4.23
N ALA A 79 -4.68 -15.10 -4.01
CA ALA A 79 -4.15 -14.18 -5.01
C ALA A 79 -3.79 -14.86 -6.34
N LYS A 80 -3.13 -16.03 -6.30
CA LYS A 80 -2.79 -16.78 -7.53
C LYS A 80 -4.03 -17.17 -8.33
N LYS A 81 -5.04 -17.72 -7.66
CA LYS A 81 -6.29 -18.12 -8.32
C LYS A 81 -7.02 -16.93 -8.92
N GLU A 82 -7.16 -15.85 -8.15
CA GLU A 82 -7.83 -14.63 -8.62
C GLU A 82 -7.08 -13.96 -9.79
N PHE A 83 -5.73 -14.01 -9.77
CA PHE A 83 -4.93 -13.53 -10.89
C PHE A 83 -5.17 -14.36 -12.16
N GLU A 84 -5.12 -15.69 -12.05
CA GLU A 84 -5.36 -16.61 -13.18
C GLU A 84 -6.79 -16.50 -13.72
N GLU A 85 -7.77 -16.25 -12.86
CA GLU A 85 -9.19 -16.16 -13.23
C GLU A 85 -9.56 -14.81 -13.85
N TYR A 86 -9.05 -13.68 -13.31
CA TYR A 86 -9.55 -12.34 -13.67
C TYR A 86 -8.51 -11.46 -14.39
N CYS A 87 -7.22 -11.62 -14.12
CA CYS A 87 -6.20 -10.70 -14.64
C CYS A 87 -5.45 -11.27 -15.84
N ALA A 88 -4.96 -12.52 -15.73
CA ALA A 88 -4.18 -13.16 -16.78
C ALA A 88 -4.90 -13.23 -18.13
N PRO A 89 -6.21 -13.57 -18.22
CA PRO A 89 -6.91 -13.61 -19.49
C PRO A 89 -6.89 -12.26 -20.22
N LEU A 90 -7.09 -11.15 -19.50
CA LEU A 90 -7.09 -9.81 -20.08
C LEU A 90 -5.71 -9.45 -20.65
N LEU A 91 -4.64 -9.72 -19.91
CA LEU A 91 -3.27 -9.43 -20.37
C LEU A 91 -2.91 -10.24 -21.63
N HIS A 92 -3.28 -11.51 -21.67
CA HIS A 92 -3.02 -12.37 -22.83
C HIS A 92 -3.88 -12.00 -24.04
N LEU A 93 -5.16 -11.69 -23.85
CA LEU A 93 -6.05 -11.24 -24.92
C LEU A 93 -5.61 -9.91 -25.53
N ALA A 94 -5.01 -9.03 -24.73
CA ALA A 94 -4.43 -7.77 -25.20
C ALA A 94 -3.12 -7.93 -26.00
N GLY A 95 -2.66 -9.17 -26.26
CA GLY A 95 -1.45 -9.43 -27.05
C GLY A 95 -0.14 -9.11 -26.33
N LEU A 96 -0.15 -9.00 -25.00
CA LEU A 96 1.05 -8.73 -24.19
C LEU A 96 1.89 -10.00 -24.01
N SER A 97 3.21 -9.85 -24.07
CA SER A 97 4.16 -10.90 -23.68
C SER A 97 4.33 -10.86 -22.16
N VAL A 98 3.58 -11.70 -21.45
CA VAL A 98 3.53 -11.71 -19.98
C VAL A 98 4.50 -12.75 -19.42
N ASN A 99 5.45 -12.31 -18.58
CA ASN A 99 6.30 -13.18 -17.79
C ASN A 99 5.86 -13.13 -16.31
N ILE A 100 5.38 -14.24 -15.77
CA ILE A 100 4.83 -14.30 -14.41
C ILE A 100 5.86 -14.93 -13.46
N ILE A 101 6.32 -14.15 -12.48
CA ILE A 101 7.28 -14.57 -11.46
C ILE A 101 6.56 -14.65 -10.11
N LEU A 102 6.55 -15.86 -9.53
CA LEU A 102 5.96 -16.09 -8.21
C LEU A 102 6.99 -15.80 -7.11
N THR A 103 6.59 -15.04 -6.10
CA THR A 103 7.38 -14.91 -4.87
C THR A 103 7.08 -16.07 -3.92
N GLY A 104 8.12 -16.57 -3.27
CA GLY A 104 8.06 -17.67 -2.30
C GLY A 104 8.20 -17.21 -0.85
N LYS A 105 8.82 -16.04 -0.61
CA LYS A 105 8.98 -15.45 0.73
C LYS A 105 9.04 -13.92 0.69
N GLU A 106 8.86 -13.30 1.85
CA GLU A 106 9.08 -11.87 2.09
C GLU A 106 10.50 -11.46 1.66
N GLY A 107 10.62 -10.27 1.08
CA GLY A 107 11.87 -9.73 0.52
C GLY A 107 12.28 -10.32 -0.83
N GLN A 108 11.57 -11.32 -1.38
CA GLN A 108 11.91 -11.87 -2.70
C GLN A 108 11.53 -10.92 -3.83
N ALA A 109 10.42 -10.16 -3.74
CA ALA A 109 10.09 -9.17 -4.76
C ALA A 109 11.21 -8.13 -4.88
N ARG A 110 11.71 -7.67 -3.73
CA ARG A 110 12.88 -6.77 -3.65
C ARG A 110 14.12 -7.36 -4.32
N SER A 111 14.47 -8.60 -3.99
CA SER A 111 15.65 -9.28 -4.54
C SER A 111 15.56 -9.53 -6.06
N LEU A 112 14.35 -9.79 -6.56
CA LEU A 112 14.09 -9.95 -7.99
C LEU A 112 14.26 -8.61 -8.73
N MET A 113 13.75 -7.53 -8.15
CA MET A 113 13.83 -6.19 -8.74
C MET A 113 15.26 -5.63 -8.76
N GLU A 114 16.06 -5.94 -7.73
CA GLU A 114 17.49 -5.61 -7.70
C GLU A 114 18.26 -6.29 -8.85
N LYS A 115 17.78 -7.43 -9.35
CA LYS A 115 18.40 -8.22 -10.44
C LYS A 115 17.64 -8.13 -11.77
N LEU A 116 16.61 -7.28 -11.85
CA LEU A 116 15.76 -7.22 -13.04
C LEU A 116 16.57 -6.69 -14.23
N GLU A 117 16.62 -7.47 -15.31
CA GLU A 117 17.23 -7.04 -16.57
C GLU A 117 16.38 -5.95 -17.24
N GLU A 118 17.02 -5.03 -17.97
CA GLU A 118 16.35 -3.87 -18.59
C GLU A 118 15.38 -4.23 -19.74
N ALA A 119 15.23 -5.50 -20.10
CA ALA A 119 14.45 -5.94 -21.26
C ALA A 119 12.91 -5.86 -21.10
N THR A 120 12.41 -5.35 -19.96
CA THR A 120 10.98 -5.28 -19.66
C THR A 120 10.40 -3.89 -19.93
N ASP A 121 9.24 -3.83 -20.58
CA ASP A 121 8.57 -2.56 -20.89
C ASP A 121 7.66 -2.07 -19.76
N ALA A 122 7.18 -2.97 -18.89
CA ALA A 122 6.39 -2.62 -17.71
C ALA A 122 6.49 -3.67 -16.59
N ILE A 123 6.45 -3.22 -15.34
CA ILE A 123 6.54 -4.08 -14.16
C ILE A 123 5.20 -4.07 -13.44
N VAL A 124 4.54 -5.21 -13.32
CA VAL A 124 3.23 -5.32 -12.68
C VAL A 124 3.36 -6.08 -11.38
N VAL A 125 2.98 -5.46 -10.27
CA VAL A 125 2.99 -6.10 -8.95
C VAL A 125 1.59 -6.58 -8.61
N ALA A 126 1.44 -7.89 -8.47
CA ALA A 126 0.19 -8.55 -8.16
C ALA A 126 0.20 -8.99 -6.69
N GLY A 127 -0.35 -8.15 -5.81
CA GLY A 127 -0.21 -8.28 -4.36
C GLY A 127 -0.91 -7.17 -3.59
N GLY A 128 -0.45 -6.92 -2.36
CA GLY A 128 -0.90 -5.78 -1.54
C GLY A 128 0.15 -4.67 -1.48
N ASP A 129 -0.11 -3.67 -0.64
CA ASP A 129 0.76 -2.49 -0.47
C ASP A 129 2.23 -2.88 -0.16
N GLY A 130 2.46 -3.81 0.79
CA GLY A 130 3.83 -4.26 1.12
C GLY A 130 4.59 -4.90 -0.04
N THR A 131 3.93 -5.74 -0.86
CA THR A 131 4.57 -6.35 -2.04
C THR A 131 4.96 -5.29 -3.08
N LEU A 132 4.12 -4.26 -3.25
CA LEU A 132 4.44 -3.13 -4.13
C LEU A 132 5.64 -2.34 -3.59
N SER A 133 5.69 -2.09 -2.29
CA SER A 133 6.80 -1.37 -1.65
C SER A 133 8.11 -2.15 -1.64
N GLU A 134 8.06 -3.49 -1.51
CA GLU A 134 9.23 -4.34 -1.71
C GLU A 134 9.79 -4.20 -3.13
N ALA A 135 8.91 -4.23 -4.15
CA ALA A 135 9.32 -4.14 -5.54
C ALA A 135 9.94 -2.75 -5.86
N VAL A 136 9.29 -1.68 -5.42
CA VAL A 136 9.81 -0.30 -5.55
C VAL A 136 11.12 -0.14 -4.80
N THR A 137 11.23 -0.69 -3.59
CA THR A 137 12.46 -0.70 -2.80
C THR A 137 13.59 -1.39 -3.55
N GLY A 138 13.33 -2.57 -4.13
CA GLY A 138 14.35 -3.31 -4.88
C GLY A 138 14.83 -2.56 -6.11
N LEU A 139 13.92 -1.88 -6.82
CA LEU A 139 14.30 -1.06 -7.97
C LEU A 139 15.13 0.17 -7.56
N LEU A 140 14.64 0.97 -6.60
CA LEU A 140 15.28 2.24 -6.23
C LEU A 140 16.58 2.07 -5.43
N ARG A 141 16.88 0.86 -4.93
CA ARG A 141 18.17 0.53 -4.32
C ARG A 141 19.29 0.31 -5.34
N ARG A 142 18.97 0.10 -6.62
CA ARG A 142 19.97 -0.01 -7.68
C ARG A 142 20.58 1.34 -7.99
N GLU A 143 21.81 1.34 -8.47
CA GLU A 143 22.53 2.56 -8.88
C GLU A 143 21.81 3.28 -10.04
N ASP A 144 21.28 2.53 -11.00
CA ASP A 144 20.48 3.00 -12.14
C ASP A 144 18.98 3.11 -11.82
N GLY A 145 18.56 2.68 -10.61
CA GLY A 145 17.17 2.45 -10.24
C GLY A 145 16.24 3.65 -10.44
N THR A 146 16.73 4.85 -10.15
CA THR A 146 15.96 6.09 -10.36
C THR A 146 15.72 6.37 -11.85
N GLN A 147 16.67 6.04 -12.73
CA GLN A 147 16.51 6.22 -14.17
C GLN A 147 15.57 5.17 -14.75
N VAL A 148 15.70 3.92 -14.30
CA VAL A 148 14.83 2.81 -14.70
C VAL A 148 13.39 3.09 -14.27
N ALA A 149 13.16 3.53 -13.03
CA ALA A 149 11.82 3.85 -12.50
C ALA A 149 11.07 4.97 -13.27
N LYS A 150 11.82 5.85 -13.95
CA LYS A 150 11.26 6.91 -14.80
C LYS A 150 10.88 6.43 -16.20
N LYS A 151 11.57 5.39 -16.68
CA LYS A 151 11.37 4.80 -18.01
C LYS A 151 10.33 3.69 -17.98
N ILE A 152 10.43 2.79 -17.01
CA ILE A 152 9.58 1.60 -16.89
C ILE A 152 8.44 1.90 -15.90
N PRO A 153 7.17 1.93 -16.37
CA PRO A 153 6.02 2.12 -15.49
C PRO A 153 5.73 0.88 -14.63
N PHE A 154 5.21 1.14 -13.44
CA PHE A 154 4.66 0.15 -12.54
C PHE A 154 3.16 -0.04 -12.75
N GLY A 155 2.67 -1.27 -12.64
CA GLY A 155 1.26 -1.59 -12.45
C GLY A 155 1.04 -2.22 -11.09
N VAL A 156 -0.14 -2.02 -10.51
CA VAL A 156 -0.54 -2.71 -9.28
C VAL A 156 -1.85 -3.46 -9.55
N LEU A 157 -1.85 -4.76 -9.27
CA LEU A 157 -3.05 -5.59 -9.27
C LEU A 157 -3.45 -5.84 -7.81
N PRO A 158 -4.61 -5.32 -7.35
CA PRO A 158 -5.01 -5.27 -5.94
C PRO A 158 -5.47 -6.63 -5.37
N LEU A 159 -4.59 -7.62 -5.39
CA LEU A 159 -4.84 -8.97 -4.88
C LEU A 159 -4.60 -9.10 -3.37
N GLY A 160 -4.03 -8.07 -2.73
CA GLY A 160 -3.78 -8.00 -1.30
C GLY A 160 -5.04 -7.92 -0.44
N LYS A 161 -4.82 -7.94 0.88
CA LYS A 161 -5.86 -7.63 1.87
C LYS A 161 -6.11 -6.12 1.96
N THR A 162 -5.02 -5.37 1.97
CA THR A 162 -4.95 -3.91 1.96
C THR A 162 -4.30 -3.46 0.65
N ASN A 163 -4.98 -2.57 -0.08
CA ASN A 163 -4.57 -2.06 -1.38
C ASN A 163 -4.80 -0.54 -1.41
N SER A 164 -4.19 0.18 -0.48
CA SER A 164 -4.42 1.60 -0.23
C SER A 164 -4.04 2.46 -1.43
N VAL A 165 -2.92 2.12 -2.08
CA VAL A 165 -2.48 2.82 -3.30
C VAL A 165 -3.47 2.56 -4.43
N ALA A 166 -3.81 1.29 -4.71
CA ALA A 166 -4.69 0.92 -5.82
C ALA A 166 -6.08 1.59 -5.72
N LYS A 167 -6.64 1.70 -4.51
CA LYS A 167 -7.91 2.42 -4.26
C LYS A 167 -7.91 3.89 -4.68
N GLN A 168 -6.73 4.52 -4.74
CA GLN A 168 -6.57 5.91 -5.19
C GLN A 168 -6.18 6.02 -6.66
N LEU A 169 -5.69 4.93 -7.28
CA LEU A 169 -5.37 4.89 -8.72
C LEU A 169 -6.59 4.54 -9.58
N PHE A 170 -7.51 3.74 -9.01
CA PHE A 170 -8.69 3.21 -9.68
C PHE A 170 -9.94 3.68 -8.92
N SER A 171 -11.04 3.93 -9.64
CA SER A 171 -12.20 4.66 -9.12
C SER A 171 -12.74 4.10 -7.79
N GLN A 172 -13.10 4.99 -6.87
CA GLN A 172 -13.56 4.65 -5.50
C GLN A 172 -14.90 3.90 -5.43
N SER A 173 -15.52 3.59 -6.57
CA SER A 173 -16.83 2.92 -6.67
C SER A 173 -16.76 1.39 -6.56
N ALA A 174 -15.71 0.83 -5.96
CA ALA A 174 -15.47 -0.60 -5.93
C ALA A 174 -16.00 -1.26 -4.66
N ASP A 175 -17.33 -1.33 -4.52
CA ASP A 175 -17.94 -2.37 -3.66
C ASP A 175 -17.66 -3.77 -4.23
N ASP A 176 -17.37 -3.86 -5.54
CA ASP A 176 -17.00 -5.09 -6.23
C ASP A 176 -15.48 -5.23 -6.41
N ARG A 177 -14.92 -6.26 -5.75
CA ARG A 177 -13.51 -6.66 -5.82
C ARG A 177 -13.09 -7.08 -7.22
N ILE A 178 -13.94 -7.78 -7.96
CA ILE A 178 -13.60 -8.33 -9.29
C ILE A 178 -13.50 -7.18 -10.29
N LYS A 179 -14.46 -6.25 -10.24
CA LYS A 179 -14.41 -5.02 -11.03
C LYS A 179 -13.11 -4.25 -10.80
N HIS A 180 -12.68 -4.10 -9.53
CA HIS A 180 -11.44 -3.40 -9.20
C HIS A 180 -10.18 -4.08 -9.79
N LEU A 181 -10.15 -5.42 -9.80
CA LEU A 181 -9.07 -6.19 -10.45
C LEU A 181 -9.07 -6.01 -11.98
N ALA A 182 -10.25 -6.05 -12.59
CA ALA A 182 -10.39 -5.85 -14.03
C ALA A 182 -9.96 -4.44 -14.44
N GLU A 183 -10.44 -3.40 -13.74
CA GLU A 183 -10.05 -2.00 -14.00
C GLU A 183 -8.54 -1.78 -13.84
N ALA A 184 -7.94 -2.35 -12.79
CA ALA A 184 -6.50 -2.28 -12.58
C ALA A 184 -5.72 -2.95 -13.72
N THR A 185 -6.19 -4.10 -14.20
CA THR A 185 -5.57 -4.82 -15.32
C THR A 185 -5.75 -4.05 -16.64
N MET A 186 -6.93 -3.50 -16.88
CA MET A 186 -7.20 -2.67 -18.05
C MET A 186 -6.36 -1.39 -18.07
N ALA A 187 -6.06 -0.79 -16.91
CA ALA A 187 -5.16 0.36 -16.84
C ALA A 187 -3.73 0.04 -17.34
N VAL A 188 -3.23 -1.17 -17.08
CA VAL A 188 -1.94 -1.66 -17.64
C VAL A 188 -2.02 -1.80 -19.16
N ILE A 189 -3.16 -2.30 -19.67
CA ILE A 189 -3.40 -2.49 -21.10
C ILE A 189 -3.52 -1.15 -21.83
N PHE A 190 -4.25 -0.18 -21.26
CA PHE A 190 -4.46 1.15 -21.83
C PHE A 190 -3.24 2.08 -21.74
N GLU A 191 -2.22 1.70 -20.97
CA GLU A 191 -0.97 2.45 -20.83
C GLU A 191 -1.13 3.86 -20.24
N VAL A 192 -2.21 4.10 -19.51
CA VAL A 192 -2.41 5.40 -18.87
C VAL A 192 -1.58 5.43 -17.60
N THR A 193 -0.55 6.27 -17.59
CA THR A 193 0.34 6.43 -16.42
C THR A 193 0.18 7.79 -15.76
N LYS A 194 0.37 7.84 -14.44
CA LYS A 194 0.62 9.06 -13.68
C LYS A 194 1.92 8.96 -12.89
N PRO A 195 2.62 10.07 -12.66
CA PRO A 195 3.74 10.06 -11.72
C PRO A 195 3.22 9.85 -10.28
N LEU A 196 4.02 9.21 -9.45
CA LEU A 196 3.70 8.95 -8.04
C LEU A 196 4.90 9.26 -7.14
N ASP A 197 4.59 9.75 -5.94
CA ASP A 197 5.58 10.08 -4.92
C ASP A 197 6.05 8.81 -4.20
N VAL A 198 7.30 8.79 -3.72
CA VAL A 198 7.84 7.71 -2.89
C VAL A 198 8.48 8.31 -1.64
N ILE A 199 8.30 7.66 -0.50
CA ILE A 199 8.98 8.00 0.75
C ILE A 199 10.24 7.14 0.88
N LYS A 200 11.40 7.77 1.06
CA LYS A 200 12.65 7.09 1.42
C LYS A 200 12.84 7.13 2.92
N PHE A 201 12.81 5.97 3.56
CA PHE A 201 13.19 5.77 4.95
C PHE A 201 14.65 5.33 5.03
N GLN A 202 15.48 6.13 5.69
CA GLN A 202 16.89 5.84 5.94
C GLN A 202 17.13 5.78 7.45
N VAL A 203 17.68 4.67 7.94
CA VAL A 203 18.14 4.59 9.33
C VAL A 203 19.33 5.53 9.49
N MET A 204 19.28 6.39 10.50
CA MET A 204 20.36 7.31 10.80
C MET A 204 21.52 6.54 11.45
N PRO A 205 22.77 6.80 11.04
CA PRO A 205 23.91 6.07 11.58
C PRO A 205 24.10 6.40 13.06
N THR A 206 24.18 5.35 13.89
CA THR A 206 24.76 5.43 15.23
C THR A 206 26.24 5.08 15.09
N GLU A 207 27.11 5.66 15.93
CA GLU A 207 28.59 5.63 15.83
C GLU A 207 29.25 4.25 15.62
N SER A 208 28.49 3.15 15.76
CA SER A 208 28.97 1.76 15.71
C SER A 208 28.22 0.83 14.73
N THR A 209 27.32 1.33 13.87
CA THR A 209 26.48 0.46 13.02
C THR A 209 26.73 0.63 11.51
N GLU A 210 26.79 -0.48 10.77
CA GLU A 210 26.77 -0.48 9.31
C GLU A 210 25.58 0.34 8.77
N VAL A 211 25.79 1.09 7.70
CA VAL A 211 24.74 1.90 7.07
C VAL A 211 23.65 0.96 6.52
N ALA A 212 22.54 0.86 7.25
CA ALA A 212 21.41 0.05 6.80
C ALA A 212 20.89 0.57 5.46
N LYS A 213 20.58 -0.36 4.54
CA LYS A 213 20.04 0.00 3.22
C LYS A 213 18.68 0.72 3.36
N PRO A 214 18.42 1.78 2.58
CA PRO A 214 17.16 2.53 2.65
C PRO A 214 15.95 1.67 2.30
N VAL A 215 14.81 1.91 2.93
CA VAL A 215 13.52 1.30 2.59
C VAL A 215 12.67 2.35 1.89
N TYR A 216 11.96 1.95 0.84
CA TYR A 216 11.09 2.84 0.08
C TYR A 216 9.63 2.43 0.25
N SER A 217 8.76 3.41 0.41
CA SER A 217 7.34 3.23 0.73
C SER A 217 6.47 4.14 -0.13
N LEU A 218 5.27 3.67 -0.44
CA LEU A 218 4.28 4.44 -1.20
C LEU A 218 3.14 4.97 -0.34
N VAL A 219 2.83 4.31 0.77
CA VAL A 219 1.73 4.71 1.66
C VAL A 219 2.26 5.53 2.81
N GLY A 220 3.12 4.93 3.64
CA GLY A 220 3.66 5.59 4.82
C GLY A 220 4.07 4.65 5.92
N MET A 221 4.26 5.24 7.10
CA MET A 221 4.51 4.50 8.32
C MET A 221 3.49 4.79 9.42
N GLU A 222 3.23 3.79 10.25
CA GLU A 222 2.37 3.85 11.42
C GLU A 222 3.11 3.32 12.65
N TRP A 223 2.96 4.03 13.77
CA TRP A 223 3.62 3.73 15.02
C TRP A 223 2.68 4.03 16.19
N GLY A 224 2.54 3.12 17.14
CA GLY A 224 1.68 3.31 18.30
C GLY A 224 0.71 2.15 18.57
N ALA A 225 -0.08 2.31 19.62
CA ALA A 225 -0.88 1.23 20.20
C ALA A 225 -2.00 0.72 19.27
N PHE A 226 -2.62 1.60 18.47
CA PHE A 226 -3.67 1.20 17.53
C PHE A 226 -3.12 0.28 16.44
N ARG A 227 -1.92 0.58 15.93
CA ARG A 227 -1.21 -0.24 14.94
C ARG A 227 -0.87 -1.60 15.52
N ASP A 228 -0.43 -1.68 16.78
CA ASP A 228 -0.14 -2.96 17.45
C ASP A 228 -1.40 -3.80 17.69
N ALA A 229 -2.50 -3.16 18.07
CA ALA A 229 -3.79 -3.82 18.18
C ALA A 229 -4.25 -4.36 16.81
N HIS A 230 -4.08 -3.59 15.73
CA HIS A 230 -4.39 -4.04 14.38
C HIS A 230 -3.53 -5.24 13.95
N ALA A 231 -2.22 -5.22 14.24
CA ALA A 231 -1.30 -6.33 13.91
C ALA A 231 -1.70 -7.65 14.60
N ARG A 232 -2.27 -7.59 15.80
CA ARG A 232 -2.74 -8.78 16.56
C ARG A 232 -4.07 -9.33 16.08
N ARG A 233 -4.81 -8.64 15.20
CA ARG A 233 -6.16 -9.01 14.75
C ARG A 233 -6.28 -10.44 14.26
N GLU A 234 -5.30 -10.92 13.50
CA GLU A 234 -5.34 -12.28 12.94
C GLU A 234 -5.18 -13.37 14.01
N LYS A 235 -4.62 -13.06 15.19
CA LYS A 235 -4.57 -13.99 16.34
C LYS A 235 -5.97 -14.30 16.89
N TYR A 236 -6.90 -13.37 16.72
CA TYR A 236 -8.29 -13.46 17.19
C TYR A 236 -9.24 -14.07 16.14
N TRP A 237 -8.73 -14.93 15.24
CA TRP A 237 -9.50 -15.52 14.15
C TRP A 237 -10.78 -16.26 14.60
N TYR A 238 -10.77 -16.81 15.81
CA TYR A 238 -11.89 -17.55 16.41
C TYR A 238 -13.12 -16.67 16.70
N PHE A 239 -12.97 -15.34 16.79
CA PHE A 239 -14.08 -14.39 16.91
C PHE A 239 -14.74 -14.05 15.57
N GLY A 240 -14.28 -14.63 14.45
CA GLY A 240 -14.89 -14.44 13.14
C GLY A 240 -14.95 -12.96 12.74
N GLY A 241 -16.16 -12.45 12.46
CA GLY A 241 -16.37 -11.05 12.09
C GLY A 241 -16.01 -10.04 13.18
N LEU A 242 -16.03 -10.46 14.45
CA LEU A 242 -15.70 -9.61 15.60
C LEU A 242 -14.20 -9.63 15.96
N ARG A 243 -13.36 -10.32 15.17
CA ARG A 243 -11.90 -10.40 15.42
C ARG A 243 -11.22 -9.03 15.51
N GLY A 244 -11.70 -8.05 14.74
CA GLY A 244 -11.22 -6.65 14.81
C GLY A 244 -11.50 -6.07 16.18
N TYR A 245 -12.78 -6.05 16.58
CA TYR A 245 -13.23 -5.60 17.90
C TYR A 245 -12.49 -6.29 19.05
N ALA A 246 -12.42 -7.62 19.01
CA ALA A 246 -11.72 -8.43 20.00
C ALA A 246 -10.25 -8.02 20.14
N SER A 247 -9.57 -7.69 19.04
CA SER A 247 -8.17 -7.28 19.09
C SER A 247 -7.97 -6.00 19.90
N TYR A 248 -8.80 -4.97 19.68
CA TYR A 248 -8.74 -3.72 20.45
C TYR A 248 -9.18 -3.93 21.89
N LEU A 249 -10.23 -4.72 22.13
CA LEU A 249 -10.71 -5.05 23.48
C LEU A 249 -9.61 -5.73 24.30
N PHE A 250 -9.04 -6.82 23.81
CA PHE A 250 -8.04 -7.59 24.55
C PHE A 250 -6.68 -6.91 24.62
N THR A 251 -6.33 -6.07 23.64
CA THR A 251 -5.12 -5.24 23.73
C THR A 251 -5.31 -4.17 24.80
N GLY A 252 -6.47 -3.51 24.83
CA GLY A 252 -6.80 -2.53 25.87
C GLY A 252 -6.87 -3.14 27.28
N LEU A 253 -7.32 -4.39 27.42
CA LEU A 253 -7.40 -5.09 28.72
C LEU A 253 -6.04 -5.66 29.20
N LYS A 254 -5.19 -6.14 28.30
CA LYS A 254 -3.90 -6.76 28.68
C LYS A 254 -2.88 -5.77 29.23
N ASP A 255 -3.02 -4.49 28.91
CA ASP A 255 -2.11 -3.42 29.35
C ASP A 255 -2.46 -2.83 30.74
N GLU A 256 -3.27 -3.52 31.55
CA GLU A 256 -3.68 -3.08 32.89
C GLU A 256 -2.54 -2.80 33.89
N LYS A 257 -1.31 -3.32 33.66
CA LYS A 257 -0.15 -3.05 34.52
C LYS A 257 0.66 -1.81 34.12
N SER A 258 0.53 -1.31 32.89
CA SER A 258 1.26 -0.15 32.34
C SER A 258 0.39 1.08 32.08
N GLY A 259 -0.93 0.98 32.29
CA GLY A 259 -1.86 2.04 31.93
C GLY A 259 -2.07 2.13 30.42
N ILE A 260 -3.18 2.78 30.07
CA ILE A 260 -3.59 3.23 28.73
C ILE A 260 -2.45 3.21 27.70
N THR A 261 -2.64 2.45 26.61
CA THR A 261 -1.91 2.51 25.34
C THR A 261 -0.54 3.15 25.45
N TRP A 262 0.50 2.33 25.56
CA TRP A 262 1.88 2.80 25.59
C TRP A 262 2.09 4.00 24.64
N GLN A 263 2.80 5.01 25.14
CA GLN A 263 2.96 6.27 24.44
C GLN A 263 4.21 6.19 23.56
N VAL A 264 4.05 6.64 22.33
CA VAL A 264 5.12 6.98 21.43
C VAL A 264 5.72 8.30 21.89
N GLU A 265 6.98 8.27 22.31
CA GLU A 265 7.76 9.46 22.66
C GLU A 265 8.93 9.61 21.69
N ALA A 266 8.94 10.72 20.94
CA ALA A 266 9.98 10.99 19.96
C ALA A 266 10.25 12.48 19.78
N ASN A 267 11.53 12.79 19.60
CA ASN A 267 11.95 14.08 19.07
C ASN A 267 11.88 14.03 17.55
N MET A 268 11.41 15.12 16.95
CA MET A 268 11.26 15.24 15.51
C MET A 268 11.88 16.54 15.01
N GLU A 269 12.51 16.44 13.84
CA GLU A 269 12.93 17.59 13.05
C GLU A 269 12.29 17.47 11.68
N TYR A 270 11.62 18.52 11.22
CA TYR A 270 10.99 18.50 9.90
C TYR A 270 11.26 19.78 9.13
N THR A 271 11.10 19.69 7.81
CA THR A 271 11.11 20.85 6.91
C THR A 271 9.75 20.99 6.23
N PRO A 272 9.19 22.20 6.11
CA PRO A 272 7.91 22.41 5.45
C PRO A 272 7.96 22.10 3.94
N PRO A 273 6.83 21.74 3.32
CA PRO A 273 6.77 21.53 1.88
C PRO A 273 7.05 22.84 1.12
N CYS A 274 7.59 22.70 -0.08
CA CYS A 274 7.89 23.83 -0.95
C CYS A 274 7.27 23.57 -2.32
N GLU A 275 6.69 24.59 -2.96
CA GLU A 275 6.13 24.45 -4.32
C GLU A 275 7.22 24.39 -5.42
N GLY A 276 8.46 24.72 -5.06
CA GLY A 276 9.59 24.87 -5.97
C GLY A 276 10.22 26.26 -5.82
N CYS A 277 11.53 26.30 -5.63
CA CYS A 277 12.32 27.52 -5.50
C CYS A 277 13.76 27.27 -5.96
N SER A 278 14.55 28.33 -6.05
CA SER A 278 15.97 28.29 -6.42
C SER A 278 16.77 27.28 -5.59
N ASN A 279 16.45 27.15 -4.30
CA ASN A 279 17.20 26.31 -3.35
C ASN A 279 16.92 24.81 -3.53
N CYS A 280 15.67 24.44 -3.88
CA CYS A 280 15.31 23.03 -4.05
C CYS A 280 15.33 22.57 -5.51
N TYR A 281 15.44 23.49 -6.48
CA TYR A 281 15.44 23.19 -7.91
C TYR A 281 16.39 22.06 -8.28
N ASN A 282 17.66 22.15 -7.88
CA ASN A 282 18.67 21.14 -8.22
C ASN A 282 18.46 19.78 -7.53
N GLN A 283 17.70 19.74 -6.43
CA GLN A 283 17.43 18.52 -5.67
C GLN A 283 16.14 17.82 -6.11
N ARG A 284 15.25 18.55 -6.78
CA ARG A 284 13.90 18.12 -7.13
C ARG A 284 13.75 18.01 -8.64
N TYR A 285 13.88 16.79 -9.14
CA TYR A 285 13.75 16.52 -10.57
C TYR A 285 12.35 16.83 -11.12
N ASP A 286 11.31 16.81 -10.29
CA ASP A 286 9.93 17.10 -10.69
C ASP A 286 9.72 18.58 -11.09
N LEU A 287 10.64 19.46 -10.69
CA LEU A 287 10.66 20.86 -11.11
C LEU A 287 11.34 21.08 -12.46
N HIS A 288 11.99 20.03 -13.01
CA HIS A 288 12.59 20.10 -14.33
C HIS A 288 11.52 19.74 -15.37
N PRO A 289 11.36 20.53 -16.44
CA PRO A 289 10.45 20.18 -17.51
C PRO A 289 10.84 18.81 -18.07
N GLU A 290 9.85 17.91 -18.18
CA GLU A 290 10.08 16.63 -18.85
C GLU A 290 10.55 16.91 -20.28
N ILE A 291 11.78 16.51 -20.60
CA ILE A 291 12.21 16.46 -21.99
C ILE A 291 11.38 15.34 -22.61
N PRO A 292 10.51 15.63 -23.60
CA PRO A 292 9.67 14.60 -24.20
C PRO A 292 10.59 13.52 -24.80
N GLN A 293 10.62 12.35 -24.16
CA GLN A 293 11.33 11.19 -24.70
C GLN A 293 10.57 10.68 -25.92
N ASN A 294 11.33 10.19 -26.89
CA ASN A 294 10.93 9.89 -28.26
C ASN A 294 9.50 9.31 -28.34
N LYS A 295 8.63 10.06 -29.03
CA LYS A 295 7.24 9.66 -29.27
C LYS A 295 7.25 8.34 -30.02
N SER A 296 6.73 7.29 -29.38
CA SER A 296 6.32 6.08 -30.09
C SER A 296 5.39 6.49 -31.23
N TRP A 297 5.72 6.12 -32.46
CA TRP A 297 5.02 6.58 -33.68
C TRP A 297 3.55 6.16 -33.75
N TRP A 298 3.13 5.22 -32.89
CA TRP A 298 1.75 4.80 -32.62
C TRP A 298 0.85 5.89 -32.04
N SER A 299 1.42 6.90 -31.37
CA SER A 299 0.70 8.06 -30.84
C SER A 299 0.01 8.92 -31.91
N GLY A 300 0.22 8.62 -33.21
CA GLY A 300 -0.50 9.22 -34.33
C GLY A 300 -1.93 8.70 -34.55
N PHE A 301 -2.29 7.53 -33.99
CA PHE A 301 -3.61 6.91 -34.20
C PHE A 301 -4.60 7.12 -33.04
N ALA A 302 -4.13 7.55 -31.87
CA ALA A 302 -4.99 8.03 -30.80
C ALA A 302 -5.47 9.46 -31.11
N LYS A 303 -6.77 9.75 -30.95
CA LYS A 303 -7.31 11.12 -31.08
C LYS A 303 -6.44 12.06 -30.22
N ARG A 304 -5.80 13.03 -30.88
CA ARG A 304 -4.99 14.07 -30.24
C ARG A 304 -5.84 14.80 -29.20
N THR A 305 -5.67 14.48 -27.93
CA THR A 305 -6.00 15.43 -26.87
C THR A 305 -4.87 16.46 -26.84
N PRO A 306 -5.13 17.76 -27.02
CA PRO A 306 -4.09 18.76 -26.85
C PRO A 306 -3.54 18.62 -25.43
N GLY A 307 -2.26 18.24 -25.32
CA GLY A 307 -1.58 18.19 -24.04
C GLY A 307 -1.72 19.56 -23.36
N THR A 308 -2.18 19.56 -22.13
CA THR A 308 -2.36 20.76 -21.33
C THR A 308 -1.04 21.51 -21.30
N PHE A 309 -1.00 22.70 -21.90
CA PHE A 309 0.17 23.57 -21.88
C PHE A 309 0.37 24.00 -20.43
N THR A 310 1.25 23.30 -19.70
CA THR A 310 1.64 23.75 -18.37
C THR A 310 2.51 24.99 -18.56
N PRO A 311 2.12 26.16 -18.02
CA PRO A 311 2.97 27.35 -18.12
C PRO A 311 4.31 27.01 -17.50
N GLN A 312 5.39 27.21 -18.25
CA GLN A 312 6.74 26.91 -17.81
C GLN A 312 7.10 27.87 -16.66
N VAL A 313 6.94 27.39 -15.43
CA VAL A 313 7.22 28.18 -14.22
C VAL A 313 8.73 28.26 -14.03
N ASP A 314 9.29 29.47 -14.04
CA ASP A 314 10.69 29.66 -13.70
C ASP A 314 10.88 29.58 -12.18
N TYR A 315 11.27 28.39 -11.71
CA TYR A 315 11.58 28.15 -10.29
C TYR A 315 12.94 28.70 -9.87
N LYS A 316 13.86 29.00 -10.81
CA LYS A 316 15.19 29.53 -10.48
C LYS A 316 15.13 30.95 -9.94
N GLY A 317 14.14 31.74 -10.38
CA GLY A 317 13.90 33.10 -9.89
C GLY A 317 13.04 33.18 -8.62
N LYS A 318 12.41 32.08 -8.19
CA LYS A 318 11.56 32.07 -6.99
C LYS A 318 12.39 31.77 -5.75
N LEU A 319 12.41 32.70 -4.80
CA LEU A 319 13.01 32.48 -3.48
C LEU A 319 11.93 32.10 -2.48
N ASN A 320 12.14 31.02 -1.73
CA ASN A 320 11.30 30.66 -0.59
C ASN A 320 12.16 30.61 0.67
N GLU A 321 11.97 31.59 1.56
CA GLU A 321 12.73 31.69 2.80
C GLU A 321 12.45 30.55 3.79
N LYS A 322 11.33 29.85 3.66
CA LYS A 322 10.99 28.68 4.49
C LYS A 322 11.60 27.39 3.94
N CYS A 323 12.04 27.38 2.68
CA CYS A 323 12.61 26.18 2.06
C CYS A 323 13.92 25.80 2.75
N GLY A 324 13.96 24.59 3.33
CA GLY A 324 15.13 24.06 4.02
C GLY A 324 15.29 24.54 5.47
N LYS A 325 14.38 25.38 5.99
CA LYS A 325 14.35 25.68 7.43
C LYS A 325 13.86 24.46 8.20
N VAL A 326 14.64 24.05 9.21
CA VAL A 326 14.33 22.91 10.07
C VAL A 326 13.58 23.41 11.29
N GLU A 327 12.41 22.83 11.54
CA GLU A 327 11.60 23.05 12.73
C GLU A 327 11.68 21.83 13.64
N LYS A 328 11.72 22.07 14.96
CA LYS A 328 11.81 21.02 15.99
C LYS A 328 10.45 20.84 16.65
N LEU A 329 10.07 19.58 16.87
CA LEU A 329 8.83 19.20 17.53
C LEU A 329 9.09 17.99 18.41
N GLU A 330 8.69 18.06 19.67
CA GLU A 330 8.63 16.90 20.56
C GLU A 330 7.22 16.33 20.50
N VAL A 331 7.11 15.02 20.28
CA VAL A 331 5.83 14.33 20.13
C VAL A 331 5.72 13.26 21.21
N LYS A 332 4.62 13.34 21.96
CA LYS A 332 4.17 12.34 22.92
C LYS A 332 2.75 11.95 22.58
N THR A 333 2.54 10.76 22.02
CA THR A 333 1.23 10.39 21.44
C THR A 333 0.94 8.90 21.56
N THR A 334 -0.31 8.51 21.46
CA THR A 334 -0.73 7.09 21.42
C THR A 334 -0.81 6.51 20.01
N ASP A 335 -0.91 7.38 19.00
CA ASP A 335 -1.08 7.02 17.59
C ASP A 335 -0.28 7.99 16.73
N PHE A 336 0.67 7.48 15.97
CA PHE A 336 1.52 8.25 15.09
C PHE A 336 1.42 7.70 13.67
N SER A 337 1.40 8.60 12.69
CA SER A 337 1.49 8.25 11.29
C SER A 337 2.24 9.29 10.48
N LEU A 338 2.92 8.82 9.46
CA LEU A 338 3.51 9.63 8.42
C LEU A 338 3.05 9.05 7.08
N LEU A 339 2.17 9.76 6.38
CA LEU A 339 1.56 9.30 5.13
C LEU A 339 1.97 10.17 3.94
N SER A 340 2.04 9.57 2.77
CA SER A 340 2.24 10.27 1.50
C SER A 340 0.94 10.88 0.99
N SER A 341 1.06 11.91 0.15
CA SER A 341 0.00 12.45 -0.71
C SER A 341 -0.76 11.36 -1.50
N ASN A 342 -0.12 10.24 -1.85
CA ASN A 342 -0.69 9.18 -2.68
C ASN A 342 -1.94 8.54 -2.07
N VAL A 343 -2.06 8.51 -0.74
CA VAL A 343 -3.16 7.88 -0.02
C VAL A 343 -4.11 8.89 0.64
N LEU A 344 -3.73 10.17 0.63
CA LEU A 344 -4.50 11.24 1.22
C LEU A 344 -5.52 11.74 0.19
N ASN A 345 -6.76 11.96 0.63
CA ASN A 345 -7.82 12.56 -0.20
C ASN A 345 -7.61 14.07 -0.32
N ASP A 346 -6.44 14.52 -0.81
CA ASP A 346 -6.15 15.94 -1.03
C ASP A 346 -5.68 16.16 -2.47
N HIS A 347 -6.27 17.14 -3.14
CA HIS A 347 -5.97 17.55 -4.51
C HIS A 347 -4.85 18.59 -4.60
N SER A 348 -4.13 18.85 -3.50
CA SER A 348 -2.99 19.75 -3.48
C SER A 348 -1.95 19.32 -4.52
N LYS A 349 -1.55 20.26 -5.39
CA LYS A 349 -0.53 20.03 -6.42
C LYS A 349 0.90 19.95 -5.87
N VAL A 350 1.09 20.19 -4.57
CA VAL A 350 2.40 20.26 -3.94
C VAL A 350 2.73 18.90 -3.31
N PRO A 351 3.79 18.21 -3.77
CA PRO A 351 4.24 16.97 -3.14
C PRO A 351 4.60 17.22 -1.67
N ARG A 352 3.99 16.44 -0.78
CA ARG A 352 4.17 16.57 0.67
C ARG A 352 3.90 15.26 1.40
N LEU A 353 4.46 15.16 2.59
CA LEU A 353 4.13 14.17 3.61
C LEU A 353 3.20 14.80 4.64
N GLN A 354 2.24 14.04 5.12
CA GLN A 354 1.43 14.43 6.26
C GLN A 354 1.84 13.60 7.47
N VAL A 355 2.35 14.29 8.47
CA VAL A 355 2.51 13.76 9.83
C VAL A 355 1.20 13.98 10.54
N SER A 356 0.60 12.92 11.05
CA SER A 356 -0.61 13.01 11.86
C SER A 356 -0.40 12.22 13.14
N TYR A 357 -0.67 12.84 14.28
CA TYR A 357 -0.52 12.21 15.59
C TYR A 357 -1.77 12.45 16.45
N GLY A 358 -2.12 11.42 17.22
CA GLY A 358 -3.28 11.39 18.10
C GLY A 358 -3.03 12.12 19.42
N PRO A 359 -4.03 12.12 20.32
CA PRO A 359 -3.88 12.69 21.65
C PRO A 359 -2.86 11.90 22.49
N ASP A 360 -2.27 12.60 23.45
CA ASP A 360 -1.27 12.07 24.35
C ASP A 360 -1.80 10.90 25.17
N GLN A 361 -3.10 10.91 25.54
CA GLN A 361 -3.76 9.84 26.30
C GLN A 361 -5.16 9.55 25.75
N VAL A 362 -5.57 8.28 25.81
CA VAL A 362 -6.86 7.79 25.29
C VAL A 362 -7.51 6.87 26.33
N THR A 363 -8.78 7.07 26.68
CA THR A 363 -9.43 6.15 27.64
C THR A 363 -9.64 4.77 27.01
N PHE A 364 -9.78 3.71 27.81
CA PHE A 364 -10.05 2.36 27.29
C PHE A 364 -11.27 2.33 26.35
N ASN A 365 -12.36 2.98 26.75
CA ASN A 365 -13.58 3.03 25.94
C ASN A 365 -13.34 3.73 24.60
N ASP A 366 -12.62 4.85 24.62
CA ASP A 366 -12.29 5.60 23.40
C ASP A 366 -11.37 4.78 22.50
N PHE A 367 -10.38 4.07 23.06
CA PHE A 367 -9.49 3.20 22.31
C PHE A 367 -10.23 2.08 21.58
N VAL A 368 -11.14 1.39 22.27
CA VAL A 368 -11.93 0.30 21.68
C VAL A 368 -12.92 0.83 20.65
N GLN A 369 -13.61 1.94 20.95
CA GLN A 369 -14.55 2.57 20.02
C GLN A 369 -13.84 3.06 18.76
N GLU A 370 -12.73 3.79 18.91
CA GLU A 370 -11.92 4.29 17.82
C GLU A 370 -11.32 3.15 16.99
N GLY A 371 -10.80 2.11 17.65
CA GLY A 371 -10.29 0.92 16.99
C GLY A 371 -11.35 0.21 16.15
N TRP A 372 -12.56 0.07 16.68
CA TRP A 372 -13.68 -0.51 15.93
C TRP A 372 -14.13 0.39 14.77
N ARG A 373 -14.09 1.71 14.94
CA ARG A 373 -14.40 2.67 13.89
C ARG A 373 -13.41 2.53 12.72
N ARG A 374 -12.11 2.40 13.01
CA ARG A 374 -11.04 2.16 12.02
C ARG A 374 -11.23 0.83 11.28
N GLU A 375 -11.61 -0.24 11.98
CA GLU A 375 -11.90 -1.55 11.36
C GLU A 375 -13.05 -1.50 10.35
N ASN A 376 -14.00 -0.59 10.55
CA ASN A 376 -15.13 -0.36 9.65
C ASN A 376 -14.81 0.65 8.54
N GLY A 377 -13.53 0.96 8.31
CA GLY A 377 -13.07 1.77 7.17
C GLY A 377 -13.17 3.28 7.38
N VAL A 378 -13.45 3.74 8.59
CA VAL A 378 -13.49 5.18 8.87
C VAL A 378 -12.07 5.69 9.18
N GLN A 379 -11.72 6.86 8.64
CA GLN A 379 -10.38 7.42 8.81
C GLN A 379 -10.05 7.72 10.28
N PRO A 380 -8.82 7.44 10.75
CA PRO A 380 -8.37 7.71 12.12
C PRO A 380 -8.63 9.14 12.60
N LEU A 381 -9.11 9.29 13.84
CA LEU A 381 -9.21 10.60 14.49
C LEU A 381 -7.83 10.98 15.03
N ARG A 382 -7.10 11.79 14.25
CA ARG A 382 -5.81 12.35 14.66
C ARG A 382 -5.97 13.85 14.86
N THR A 383 -5.73 14.31 16.08
CA THR A 383 -6.00 15.68 16.53
C THR A 383 -5.04 16.68 15.89
N ASN A 384 -3.78 16.29 15.74
CA ASN A 384 -2.74 17.16 15.21
C ASN A 384 -2.30 16.64 13.84
N THR A 385 -2.22 17.56 12.87
CA THR A 385 -1.72 17.26 11.54
C THR A 385 -0.73 18.33 11.10
N LEU A 386 0.35 17.90 10.47
CA LEU A 386 1.45 18.73 10.01
C LEU A 386 1.82 18.29 8.59
N THR A 387 2.07 19.26 7.71
CA THR A 387 2.57 18.99 6.37
C THR A 387 4.07 19.23 6.31
N THR A 388 4.80 18.28 5.74
CA THR A 388 6.26 18.25 5.73
C THR A 388 6.79 17.75 4.39
N LYS A 389 8.07 17.98 4.12
CA LYS A 389 8.79 17.37 2.99
C LYS A 389 9.72 16.26 3.48
N ASP A 390 10.55 16.60 4.45
CA ASP A 390 11.53 15.72 5.07
C ASP A 390 11.30 15.74 6.58
N VAL A 391 11.42 14.57 7.22
CA VAL A 391 11.19 14.38 8.65
C VAL A 391 12.24 13.43 9.21
N LYS A 392 12.91 13.83 10.29
CA LYS A 392 13.79 12.99 11.10
C LYS A 392 13.12 12.70 12.42
N ILE A 393 13.22 11.46 12.89
CA ILE A 393 12.52 10.95 14.06
C ILE A 393 13.52 10.23 14.95
N TRP A 394 13.62 10.66 16.21
CA TRP A 394 14.44 10.05 17.26
C TRP A 394 13.54 9.55 18.38
N PRO A 395 13.30 8.23 18.47
CA PRO A 395 12.60 7.61 19.58
C PRO A 395 13.36 7.83 20.90
N LEU A 396 12.67 8.22 21.97
CA LEU A 396 13.30 8.59 23.25
C LEU A 396 13.74 7.37 24.09
N ASN A 397 13.02 6.24 24.03
CA ASN A 397 13.26 5.10 24.93
C ASN A 397 14.20 4.01 24.39
N ASN A 398 14.78 4.17 23.18
CA ASN A 398 15.75 3.21 22.61
C ASN A 398 17.23 3.63 22.73
N VAL A 399 17.55 4.63 23.54
CA VAL A 399 18.93 5.02 23.85
C VAL A 399 19.38 4.37 25.18
N SER A 400 19.45 3.04 25.20
CA SER A 400 20.33 2.33 26.16
C SER A 400 20.58 0.91 25.70
N LEU A 401 21.79 0.65 25.19
CA LEU A 401 22.64 -0.50 25.49
C LEU A 401 23.94 -0.36 24.70
N GLY A 402 24.81 0.50 25.23
CA GLY A 402 26.21 0.62 24.85
C GLY A 402 27.00 0.99 26.09
N GLY A 403 27.57 -0.02 26.77
CA GLY A 403 28.49 0.18 27.91
C GLY A 403 28.55 -1.01 28.87
N SER A 404 29.67 -1.75 28.81
CA SER A 404 30.34 -2.63 29.82
C SER A 404 29.47 -3.61 30.64
N GLU A 405 29.77 -4.90 30.83
CA GLU A 405 31.06 -5.59 30.96
C GLU A 405 30.80 -7.12 31.05
N ALA A 406 31.76 -7.91 30.54
CA ALA A 406 32.13 -9.29 30.91
C ALA A 406 31.09 -10.42 31.07
N ALA A 407 31.14 -11.43 30.18
CA ALA A 407 31.67 -12.77 30.47
C ALA A 407 31.28 -13.81 29.38
N ASP A 408 32.30 -14.27 28.66
CA ASP A 408 32.61 -15.67 28.32
C ASP A 408 31.55 -16.65 27.76
N ASN A 409 31.83 -17.05 26.52
CA ASN A 409 31.97 -18.42 26.00
C ASN A 409 30.77 -19.28 25.57
N VAL A 410 31.02 -19.95 24.43
CA VAL A 410 30.59 -21.29 23.96
C VAL A 410 29.44 -21.39 22.92
N ALA A 411 29.90 -21.60 21.67
CA ALA A 411 29.63 -22.70 20.72
C ALA A 411 28.21 -23.15 20.31
N GLU A 412 28.18 -23.51 19.01
CA GLU A 412 27.27 -24.37 18.25
C GLU A 412 26.54 -25.46 19.05
N SER A 413 25.23 -25.61 18.82
CA SER A 413 24.66 -26.88 18.34
C SER A 413 23.16 -26.76 18.01
N SER A 414 22.77 -27.61 17.08
CA SER A 414 21.48 -27.88 16.46
C SER A 414 20.37 -28.44 17.37
N GLU A 415 19.18 -28.50 16.77
CA GLU A 415 18.08 -29.45 17.00
C GLU A 415 16.87 -29.08 17.88
N GLU A 416 15.79 -29.78 17.51
CA GLU A 416 14.37 -29.54 17.65
C GLU A 416 13.82 -29.68 19.07
N GLY A 417 12.71 -29.00 19.37
CA GLY A 417 11.96 -29.24 20.59
C GLY A 417 10.77 -28.32 20.77
N ALA A 418 9.57 -28.84 20.49
CA ALA A 418 8.32 -28.25 20.91
C ALA A 418 8.26 -28.14 22.45
N GLY A 419 8.07 -26.92 22.95
CA GLY A 419 7.93 -26.65 24.38
C GLY A 419 7.09 -25.41 24.62
N ALA A 420 5.85 -25.60 25.05
CA ALA A 420 5.02 -24.55 25.61
C ALA A 420 5.59 -24.15 26.99
N GLY A 421 5.96 -22.88 27.17
CA GLY A 421 6.35 -22.38 28.49
C GLY A 421 6.93 -20.97 28.46
N ALA A 422 6.34 -20.11 29.31
CA ALA A 422 6.86 -18.83 29.81
C ALA A 422 7.11 -17.70 28.80
N GLY A 423 6.04 -16.94 28.53
CA GLY A 423 6.14 -15.61 27.94
C GLY A 423 6.84 -14.63 28.87
N GLY A 424 8.09 -14.32 28.57
CA GLY A 424 8.74 -13.09 29.02
C GLY A 424 8.13 -11.89 28.30
N LEU A 425 7.50 -10.98 29.04
CA LEU A 425 6.92 -9.75 28.54
C LEU A 425 8.00 -8.85 27.93
N GLN A 426 7.95 -8.69 26.62
CA GLN A 426 8.78 -7.78 25.83
C GLN A 426 8.09 -6.41 25.76
N GLY A 427 8.82 -5.32 26.04
CA GLY A 427 8.29 -3.95 26.06
C GLY A 427 7.64 -3.49 24.74
N PRO A 428 6.70 -2.52 24.79
CA PRO A 428 5.80 -2.21 23.69
C PRO A 428 6.40 -1.40 22.52
N GLU A 429 7.50 -0.66 22.72
CA GLU A 429 8.06 0.27 21.71
C GLU A 429 9.00 -0.39 20.69
N LYS A 430 8.79 -1.66 20.32
CA LYS A 430 9.76 -2.37 19.48
C LYS A 430 9.57 -2.18 17.98
N TRP A 431 8.36 -1.92 17.51
CA TRP A 431 8.02 -2.05 16.10
C TRP A 431 7.30 -0.84 15.50
N ILE A 432 7.74 -0.39 14.32
CA ILE A 432 7.02 0.53 13.42
C ILE A 432 6.52 -0.25 12.20
N SER A 433 5.36 0.11 11.66
CA SER A 433 4.82 -0.52 10.45
C SER A 433 5.09 0.39 9.27
N ILE A 434 5.73 -0.11 8.22
CA ILE A 434 5.88 0.60 6.95
C ILE A 434 5.11 -0.21 5.90
N ASP A 435 4.06 0.37 5.32
CA ASP A 435 3.21 -0.28 4.31
C ASP A 435 2.68 -1.70 4.68
N ASN A 436 2.43 -1.94 5.98
CA ASN A 436 2.03 -3.22 6.59
C ASN A 436 3.16 -4.26 6.79
N GLU A 437 4.41 -3.83 6.76
CA GLU A 437 5.56 -4.64 7.19
C GLU A 437 6.13 -4.11 8.51
N ASP A 438 6.48 -5.02 9.42
CA ASP A 438 7.04 -4.68 10.73
C ASP A 438 8.55 -4.42 10.63
N TYR A 439 8.99 -3.26 11.14
CA TYR A 439 10.39 -2.86 11.25
C TYR A 439 10.73 -2.49 12.69
N GLU A 440 11.95 -2.74 13.12
CA GLU A 440 12.42 -2.32 14.45
C GLU A 440 12.45 -0.79 14.57
N VAL A 441 12.03 -0.28 15.72
CA VAL A 441 12.08 1.16 16.05
C VAL A 441 13.55 1.59 16.15
N LYS A 442 13.97 2.42 15.19
CA LYS A 442 15.30 3.06 15.14
C LYS A 442 15.14 4.53 14.80
N ALA A 443 16.19 5.31 15.03
CA ALA A 443 16.20 6.69 14.58
C ALA A 443 16.23 6.72 13.04
N VAL A 444 15.22 7.34 12.43
CA VAL A 444 15.01 7.29 10.97
C VAL A 444 14.82 8.68 10.38
N GLN A 445 15.30 8.86 9.15
CA GLN A 445 15.01 9.99 8.29
C GLN A 445 14.08 9.54 7.18
N ALA A 446 12.89 10.12 7.12
CA ALA A 446 11.94 10.01 6.03
C ALA A 446 12.10 11.21 5.08
N THR A 447 12.33 10.94 3.80
CA THR A 447 12.53 11.96 2.75
C THR A 447 11.54 11.70 1.62
N LEU A 448 10.79 12.72 1.22
CA LEU A 448 9.88 12.61 0.07
C LEU A 448 10.64 12.70 -1.25
N LEU A 449 10.42 11.74 -2.13
CA LEU A 449 10.90 11.70 -3.51
C LEU A 449 9.70 11.92 -4.46
N PRO A 450 9.47 13.17 -4.90
CA PRO A 450 8.23 13.56 -5.56
C PRO A 450 8.15 13.15 -7.04
N ASN A 451 7.14 12.39 -7.48
CA ASN A 451 6.97 11.96 -8.87
C ASN A 451 8.07 10.99 -9.42
N ILE A 452 8.66 10.12 -8.58
CA ILE A 452 9.85 9.34 -8.98
C ILE A 452 9.52 8.14 -9.85
N ILE A 453 8.35 7.55 -9.62
CA ILE A 453 7.88 6.38 -10.35
C ILE A 453 6.70 6.79 -11.23
N LYS A 454 6.55 6.11 -12.36
CA LYS A 454 5.32 6.14 -13.16
C LYS A 454 4.48 4.93 -12.78
N ILE A 455 3.19 5.13 -12.54
CA ILE A 455 2.27 4.06 -12.21
C ILE A 455 1.04 4.10 -13.12
N PHE A 456 0.55 2.94 -13.55
CA PHE A 456 -0.69 2.86 -14.33
C PHE A 456 -1.90 3.27 -13.47
N CYS A 457 -2.81 4.04 -14.05
CA CYS A 457 -4.03 4.52 -13.39
C CYS A 457 -5.22 4.51 -14.35
N SER A 458 -6.43 4.69 -13.81
CA SER A 458 -7.63 4.76 -14.63
C SER A 458 -7.56 5.91 -15.65
N PRO A 459 -8.03 5.71 -16.91
CA PRO A 459 -8.09 6.76 -17.94
C PRO A 459 -8.82 8.05 -17.49
N GLN A 460 -9.74 7.94 -16.52
CA GLN A 460 -10.47 9.08 -15.97
C GLN A 460 -9.54 10.13 -15.33
N PHE A 461 -8.35 9.74 -14.87
CA PHE A 461 -7.38 10.66 -14.27
C PHE A 461 -6.59 11.50 -15.29
N GLN A 462 -6.68 11.23 -16.60
CA GLN A 462 -6.08 12.10 -17.62
C GLN A 462 -6.90 13.36 -17.93
N ILE A 463 -8.15 13.44 -17.46
CA ILE A 463 -9.11 14.48 -17.85
C ILE A 463 -9.07 15.71 -16.92
N ASN A 464 -8.35 15.65 -15.79
CA ASN A 464 -8.32 16.72 -14.78
C ASN A 464 -7.00 17.47 -14.69
#